data_AF-A0A932VUI0-F1
#
_entry.id   AF-A0A932VUI0-F1
#
_cell.length_a   1.000
_cell.length_b   1.000
_cell.length_c   1.000
_cell.angle_alpha   90.00
_cell.angle_beta   90.00
_cell.angle_gamma   90.00
#
_symmetry.space_group_name_H-M   'P 1'
#
loop_
_entity.id
_entity.type
_entity.pdbx_description
1 polymer ?
#
loop_
_entity_poly.entity_id
_entity_poly.type
_entity_poly.pdbx_seq_one_letter_code
_entity_poly.pdbx_strand_id
1 'polypeptide(L)'
;MLGTVSRVMSAVVMAFTAPLLAAVPVMDQAPGQPPVEQIQTSQSIGPVDQQGPTGGQFGPQNFGGQPQQFGGPAGQPGSMMGGQFQGGGDQNSGSPEGQSGNRPFMMGRPQGSQNRQPFQPGNGQFFGGQKNFSGQPQQFNGPEGQQGGDSGGQNNQGQRGSRPFMMGRPQSSQGGQPFQGGGDQNFSNPDSQSQEAGGSDENGQGGQQQDQQKQFDTQQLKMAQGRTAGLEKGLANIKKLMTKVKNAGVTIASTDETLVSDVSGAIETIKSATDYSDDVQTAIQTIQDDTQDLQDFGQRLNQLSQWPKTLTNINKQIARLRKNFDTAKTKAAKSGIDTKSIESKIESAIAAIESARDAASADVSKPDTDMQDVMGNIQQDVFAPMNDVYSNIAVLKNLSNISLELKKMETKLKNFGIQAADLKSSGKDTSHLEELIKEAGQKRDDVKAIMAKSDIDPKELYQATSAGQGLLNSIMSEFSKLQNSGSDSGQSGFGDQSQQN
;
A
#
# COMPACT_ATOMS: atom_id res chain seq x y z
N MET A 1 -36.21 -23.51 19.43
CA MET A 1 -35.81 -23.90 18.06
C MET A 1 -35.39 -22.63 17.34
N LEU A 2 -34.18 -22.59 16.79
CA LEU A 2 -33.57 -21.38 16.24
C LEU A 2 -33.88 -21.26 14.74
N GLY A 3 -34.32 -20.09 14.29
CA GLY A 3 -34.44 -19.74 12.87
C GLY A 3 -33.36 -18.74 12.48
N THR A 4 -32.47 -19.13 11.57
CA THR A 4 -31.40 -18.27 11.05
C THR A 4 -31.81 -17.74 9.68
N VAL A 5 -31.93 -16.41 9.54
CA VAL A 5 -32.19 -15.76 8.26
C VAL A 5 -30.87 -15.59 7.50
N SER A 6 -30.68 -16.33 6.41
CA SER A 6 -29.55 -16.14 5.50
C SER A 6 -29.95 -15.18 4.39
N ARG A 7 -29.21 -14.07 4.22
CA ARG A 7 -29.40 -13.16 3.07
C ARG A 7 -28.70 -13.70 1.83
N VAL A 8 -29.35 -13.48 0.69
CA VAL A 8 -28.93 -13.90 -0.64
C VAL A 8 -27.74 -13.06 -1.11
N MET A 9 -26.71 -13.72 -1.66
CA MET A 9 -25.84 -13.12 -2.68
C MET A 9 -26.07 -13.85 -4.00
N SER A 10 -26.30 -13.08 -5.07
CA SER A 10 -26.55 -13.61 -6.41
C SER A 10 -25.29 -14.21 -7.01
N ALA A 11 -25.34 -15.50 -7.36
CA ALA A 11 -24.28 -16.16 -8.11
C ALA A 11 -24.51 -16.00 -9.62
N VAL A 12 -23.64 -15.24 -10.30
CA VAL A 12 -23.55 -15.26 -11.77
C VAL A 12 -22.72 -16.49 -12.16
N VAL A 13 -23.39 -17.60 -12.45
CA VAL A 13 -22.77 -18.81 -13.01
C VAL A 13 -22.97 -18.82 -14.52
N MET A 14 -21.99 -18.33 -15.28
CA MET A 14 -21.94 -18.60 -16.72
C MET A 14 -21.34 -19.98 -16.96
N ALA A 15 -22.21 -20.98 -17.16
CA ALA A 15 -21.80 -22.31 -17.55
C ALA A 15 -21.49 -22.35 -19.06
N PHE A 16 -20.21 -22.58 -19.41
CA PHE A 16 -19.85 -23.05 -20.75
C PHE A 16 -20.10 -24.55 -20.84
N THR A 17 -21.03 -24.99 -21.67
CA THR A 17 -21.21 -26.40 -22.01
C THR A 17 -21.65 -26.54 -23.46
N ALA A 18 -20.81 -27.17 -24.28
CA ALA A 18 -21.11 -27.42 -25.70
C ALA A 18 -22.05 -28.63 -25.87
N PRO A 19 -22.79 -28.73 -26.99
CA PRO A 19 -24.00 -29.55 -27.05
C PRO A 19 -23.77 -31.00 -27.50
N LEU A 20 -24.68 -31.89 -27.08
CA LEU A 20 -24.94 -33.17 -27.74
C LEU A 20 -26.45 -33.29 -28.04
N LEU A 21 -26.81 -33.76 -29.24
CA LEU A 21 -28.20 -33.84 -29.69
C LEU A 21 -28.95 -35.05 -29.10
N ALA A 22 -30.24 -34.85 -28.74
CA ALA A 22 -31.31 -35.84 -29.00
C ALA A 22 -32.73 -35.26 -28.85
N ALA A 23 -33.63 -35.72 -29.72
CA ALA A 23 -35.06 -35.46 -29.91
C ALA A 23 -36.01 -35.22 -28.70
N VAL A 24 -36.76 -34.10 -28.73
CA VAL A 24 -38.25 -33.97 -28.90
C VAL A 24 -39.08 -35.25 -28.60
N PRO A 25 -40.13 -35.23 -27.74
CA PRO A 25 -41.35 -34.47 -28.07
C PRO A 25 -42.13 -33.70 -26.98
N VAL A 26 -42.62 -32.54 -27.45
CA VAL A 26 -43.88 -31.84 -27.18
C VAL A 26 -44.90 -32.56 -26.26
N MET A 27 -45.30 -31.88 -25.18
CA MET A 27 -46.70 -31.84 -24.76
C MET A 27 -47.11 -30.40 -24.43
N ASP A 28 -48.36 -30.11 -24.79
CA ASP A 28 -49.04 -28.81 -24.78
C ASP A 28 -50.05 -28.77 -23.62
N GLN A 29 -50.05 -27.69 -22.82
CA GLN A 29 -51.25 -27.26 -22.08
C GLN A 29 -51.15 -25.84 -21.51
N ALA A 30 -52.33 -25.22 -21.38
CA ALA A 30 -52.57 -23.78 -21.30
C ALA A 30 -52.54 -23.18 -19.87
N PRO A 31 -52.56 -21.83 -19.70
CA PRO A 31 -52.26 -21.18 -18.43
C PRO A 31 -53.49 -20.95 -17.53
N GLY A 32 -53.28 -21.06 -16.21
CA GLY A 32 -54.25 -20.67 -15.19
C GLY A 32 -53.72 -19.55 -14.29
N GLN A 33 -54.44 -18.43 -14.21
CA GLN A 33 -54.16 -17.32 -13.29
C GLN A 33 -54.63 -17.66 -11.85
N PRO A 34 -53.87 -17.32 -10.80
CA PRO A 34 -54.39 -17.18 -9.44
C PRO A 34 -54.92 -15.76 -9.17
N PRO A 35 -55.81 -15.57 -8.16
CA PRO A 35 -56.60 -14.35 -7.97
C PRO A 35 -55.89 -13.22 -7.23
N VAL A 36 -56.48 -12.03 -7.33
CA VAL A 36 -56.10 -10.81 -6.59
C VAL A 36 -56.70 -10.84 -5.19
N GLU A 37 -55.87 -10.80 -4.14
CA GLU A 37 -56.32 -10.48 -2.78
C GLU A 37 -55.94 -9.05 -2.40
N GLN A 38 -56.93 -8.28 -1.94
CA GLN A 38 -56.75 -6.96 -1.35
C GLN A 38 -56.50 -7.10 0.15
N ILE A 39 -55.48 -6.41 0.68
CA ILE A 39 -55.40 -6.15 2.13
C ILE A 39 -55.19 -4.65 2.36
N GLN A 40 -56.24 -4.00 2.85
CA GLN A 40 -56.13 -2.74 3.57
C GLN A 40 -55.77 -3.05 5.03
N THR A 41 -54.78 -2.36 5.60
CA THR A 41 -54.76 -2.03 7.03
C THR A 41 -53.90 -0.81 7.30
N SER A 42 -54.44 0.14 8.06
CA SER A 42 -53.81 1.43 8.38
C SER A 42 -53.17 1.42 9.76
N GLN A 43 -51.92 1.89 9.88
CA GLN A 43 -51.31 2.45 11.10
C GLN A 43 -50.33 3.54 10.62
N SER A 44 -50.39 4.83 10.94
CA SER A 44 -50.81 5.58 12.16
C SER A 44 -49.84 5.51 13.33
N ILE A 45 -48.66 6.12 13.17
CA ILE A 45 -47.81 6.60 14.27
C ILE A 45 -47.41 8.06 13.95
N GLY A 46 -47.40 8.93 14.97
CA GLY A 46 -47.35 10.39 14.84
C GLY A 46 -45.95 11.02 14.68
N PRO A 47 -45.88 12.37 14.76
CA PRO A 47 -44.67 13.13 14.45
C PRO A 47 -43.60 13.04 15.54
N VAL A 48 -42.34 13.19 15.15
CA VAL A 48 -41.19 13.36 16.05
C VAL A 48 -40.68 14.79 15.94
N ASP A 49 -40.41 15.42 17.08
CA ASP A 49 -40.14 16.84 17.22
C ASP A 49 -38.90 17.35 16.48
N GLN A 50 -39.02 18.56 15.92
CA GLN A 50 -37.89 19.38 15.52
C GLN A 50 -37.30 20.10 16.74
N GLN A 51 -36.06 19.77 17.11
CA GLN A 51 -35.21 20.68 17.89
C GLN A 51 -33.81 20.67 17.29
N GLY A 52 -33.41 21.79 16.68
CA GLY A 52 -32.04 22.01 16.21
C GLY A 52 -31.21 22.81 17.22
N PRO A 53 -29.88 22.84 17.06
CA PRO A 53 -29.07 23.93 17.61
C PRO A 53 -28.36 24.74 16.50
N THR A 54 -28.66 26.03 16.48
CA THR A 54 -27.75 27.17 16.26
C THR A 54 -26.58 27.05 15.27
N GLY A 55 -26.68 27.84 14.21
CA GLY A 55 -25.68 28.03 13.16
C GLY A 55 -24.26 28.39 13.61
N GLY A 56 -23.30 27.78 12.91
CA GLY A 56 -21.90 28.20 12.84
C GLY A 56 -21.64 28.95 11.54
N GLN A 57 -21.14 30.18 11.64
CA GLN A 57 -20.95 31.11 10.53
C GLN A 57 -19.62 30.83 9.81
N PHE A 58 -19.65 30.11 8.69
CA PHE A 58 -18.47 29.89 7.84
C PHE A 58 -18.28 31.03 6.83
N GLY A 59 -17.25 31.85 7.04
CA GLY A 59 -16.77 32.81 6.04
C GLY A 59 -15.88 32.14 4.97
N PRO A 60 -15.82 32.67 3.74
CA PRO A 60 -15.02 32.10 2.65
C PRO A 60 -13.51 32.26 2.90
N GLN A 61 -12.76 31.15 2.85
CA GLN A 61 -11.30 31.19 2.86
C GLN A 61 -10.76 31.63 1.49
N ASN A 62 -10.09 32.77 1.49
CA ASN A 62 -9.49 33.37 0.31
C ASN A 62 -8.11 32.75 0.00
N PHE A 63 -8.05 31.79 -0.94
CA PHE A 63 -6.79 31.16 -1.38
C PHE A 63 -6.08 31.97 -2.49
N GLY A 64 -5.65 33.18 -2.14
CA GLY A 64 -4.84 34.05 -3.00
C GLY A 64 -3.36 33.64 -3.08
N GLY A 65 -3.05 32.56 -3.80
CA GLY A 65 -1.67 32.14 -4.05
C GLY A 65 -1.01 32.91 -5.20
N GLN A 66 -0.11 33.85 -4.88
CA GLN A 66 0.69 34.55 -5.91
C GLN A 66 1.75 33.61 -6.54
N PRO A 67 1.88 33.55 -7.88
CA PRO A 67 3.03 32.93 -8.52
C PRO A 67 4.24 33.85 -8.45
N GLN A 68 5.37 33.34 -7.94
CA GLN A 68 6.64 34.08 -7.92
C GLN A 68 7.12 34.34 -9.36
N GLN A 69 7.28 35.61 -9.71
CA GLN A 69 8.00 36.03 -10.91
C GLN A 69 9.50 35.75 -10.72
N PHE A 70 10.11 35.05 -11.68
CA PHE A 70 11.57 34.95 -11.79
C PHE A 70 11.99 35.64 -13.09
N GLY A 71 12.67 36.78 -13.00
CA GLY A 71 12.95 37.63 -14.16
C GLY A 71 14.30 38.35 -14.08
N GLY A 72 15.22 37.97 -14.96
CA GLY A 72 16.40 38.74 -15.35
C GLY A 72 17.61 38.69 -14.41
N PRO A 73 18.80 39.19 -14.86
CA PRO A 73 19.03 39.96 -16.09
C PRO A 73 19.86 39.24 -17.17
N ALA A 74 19.94 39.87 -18.35
CA ALA A 74 20.70 39.41 -19.52
C ALA A 74 22.20 39.77 -19.47
N GLY A 75 23.04 39.06 -20.23
CA GLY A 75 24.50 39.28 -20.23
C GLY A 75 25.30 38.66 -21.40
N GLN A 76 25.10 39.20 -22.61
CA GLN A 76 26.05 39.26 -23.76
C GLN A 76 26.64 37.97 -24.42
N PRO A 77 27.16 38.07 -25.67
CA PRO A 77 27.46 36.91 -26.53
C PRO A 77 28.97 36.57 -26.64
N GLY A 78 29.30 35.31 -26.96
CA GLY A 78 30.69 34.89 -27.21
C GLY A 78 30.90 33.47 -27.76
N SER A 79 31.12 33.38 -29.07
CA SER A 79 32.12 32.55 -29.77
C SER A 79 32.41 31.07 -29.41
N MET A 80 32.12 30.21 -30.40
CA MET A 80 33.00 29.16 -30.97
C MET A 80 33.29 27.84 -30.22
N MET A 81 33.66 26.83 -31.05
CA MET A 81 33.97 25.42 -30.76
C MET A 81 32.78 24.58 -30.23
N GLY A 82 32.53 23.37 -30.71
CA GLY A 82 33.32 22.51 -31.60
C GLY A 82 33.47 21.14 -30.96
N GLY A 83 32.56 20.20 -31.26
CA GLY A 83 32.55 18.88 -30.67
C GLY A 83 31.74 17.89 -31.51
N GLN A 84 32.43 16.90 -32.07
CA GLN A 84 31.83 15.83 -32.85
C GLN A 84 31.01 14.91 -31.95
N PHE A 85 29.88 14.39 -32.44
CA PHE A 85 29.30 13.16 -31.90
C PHE A 85 29.02 12.17 -33.04
N GLN A 86 29.83 11.11 -33.05
CA GLN A 86 29.60 9.88 -33.78
C GLN A 86 28.36 9.20 -33.17
N GLY A 87 27.41 8.62 -33.91
CA GLY A 87 27.59 7.84 -35.12
C GLY A 87 27.42 6.37 -34.76
N GLY A 88 26.17 5.88 -34.80
CA GLY A 88 25.82 4.51 -34.43
C GLY A 88 24.53 4.09 -35.12
N GLY A 89 24.67 3.33 -36.21
CA GLY A 89 23.55 2.84 -37.02
C GLY A 89 23.33 1.33 -36.89
N ASP A 90 22.05 0.96 -36.91
CA ASP A 90 21.44 -0.01 -37.82
C ASP A 90 21.88 -1.50 -37.92
N GLN A 91 20.84 -2.35 -37.83
CA GLN A 91 20.47 -3.48 -38.72
C GLN A 91 20.72 -4.97 -38.37
N ASN A 92 19.75 -5.77 -38.85
CA ASN A 92 19.64 -7.23 -39.06
C ASN A 92 19.55 -8.15 -37.82
N SER A 93 18.51 -8.99 -37.65
CA SER A 93 17.91 -10.06 -38.49
C SER A 93 18.82 -11.30 -38.63
N GLY A 94 18.37 -12.56 -38.52
CA GLY A 94 17.03 -13.12 -38.25
C GLY A 94 17.14 -14.65 -38.03
N SER A 95 16.04 -15.34 -37.70
CA SER A 95 15.99 -16.81 -37.58
C SER A 95 15.88 -17.50 -38.96
N PRO A 96 16.35 -18.75 -39.11
CA PRO A 96 15.48 -19.95 -38.98
C PRO A 96 16.17 -21.11 -38.22
N GLU A 97 15.50 -21.91 -37.39
CA GLU A 97 14.55 -23.01 -37.67
C GLU A 97 15.20 -24.41 -37.86
N GLY A 98 14.90 -25.32 -36.91
CA GLY A 98 14.75 -26.77 -37.11
C GLY A 98 15.96 -27.65 -37.47
N GLN A 99 16.41 -28.50 -36.52
CA GLN A 99 16.49 -29.94 -36.80
C GLN A 99 16.54 -30.85 -35.56
N SER A 100 15.87 -32.00 -35.68
CA SER A 100 15.84 -33.12 -34.75
C SER A 100 17.13 -33.96 -34.79
N GLY A 101 17.64 -34.42 -33.64
CA GLY A 101 18.74 -35.38 -33.58
C GLY A 101 18.78 -36.12 -32.24
N ASN A 102 18.77 -37.45 -32.26
CA ASN A 102 18.62 -38.30 -31.08
C ASN A 102 19.89 -39.16 -30.87
N ARG A 103 20.36 -39.28 -29.61
CA ARG A 103 21.42 -40.22 -29.12
C ARG A 103 22.89 -39.91 -29.52
N PRO A 104 23.90 -40.55 -28.87
CA PRO A 104 23.99 -41.05 -27.48
C PRO A 104 25.28 -40.60 -26.74
N PHE A 105 25.42 -41.09 -25.50
CA PHE A 105 26.67 -41.17 -24.73
C PHE A 105 27.93 -41.46 -25.56
N MET A 106 29.00 -40.68 -25.37
CA MET A 106 30.37 -41.19 -25.45
C MET A 106 31.26 -40.65 -24.33
N MET A 107 32.06 -41.56 -23.78
CA MET A 107 33.01 -41.37 -22.70
C MET A 107 34.36 -40.96 -23.29
N GLY A 108 34.94 -39.84 -22.87
CA GLY A 108 36.17 -39.31 -23.48
C GLY A 108 36.98 -38.37 -22.60
N ARG A 109 37.90 -38.93 -21.79
CA ARG A 109 39.16 -38.29 -21.37
C ARG A 109 40.21 -38.53 -22.48
N PRO A 110 41.24 -37.69 -22.72
CA PRO A 110 42.16 -37.09 -21.73
C PRO A 110 42.40 -35.56 -22.01
N GLN A 111 43.50 -34.83 -21.69
CA GLN A 111 44.81 -35.12 -21.07
C GLN A 111 45.46 -33.84 -20.46
N GLY A 112 46.23 -33.97 -19.37
CA GLY A 112 47.19 -32.95 -18.88
C GLY A 112 46.59 -31.72 -18.14
N SER A 113 47.31 -31.01 -17.28
CA SER A 113 48.67 -31.26 -16.73
C SER A 113 48.90 -30.60 -15.34
N GLN A 114 49.57 -31.35 -14.46
CA GLN A 114 50.64 -30.94 -13.53
C GLN A 114 50.53 -29.62 -12.69
N ASN A 115 50.22 -29.77 -11.39
CA ASN A 115 51.13 -29.52 -10.24
C ASN A 115 50.41 -30.04 -8.96
N ARG A 116 50.90 -31.04 -8.19
CA ARG A 116 52.08 -31.08 -7.28
C ARG A 116 52.08 -29.88 -6.32
N GLN A 117 52.12 -30.00 -4.98
CA GLN A 117 52.47 -31.09 -4.03
C GLN A 117 52.07 -30.61 -2.59
N PRO A 118 52.38 -31.25 -1.42
CA PRO A 118 52.59 -32.67 -1.06
C PRO A 118 51.93 -33.12 0.31
N PHE A 119 52.16 -34.40 0.70
CA PHE A 119 51.88 -35.10 1.99
C PHE A 119 50.41 -35.33 2.42
N GLN A 120 49.86 -36.57 2.60
CA GLN A 120 50.33 -37.90 3.10
C GLN A 120 50.52 -38.02 4.63
N PRO A 121 50.40 -39.23 5.22
CA PRO A 121 49.30 -40.21 5.07
C PRO A 121 48.94 -40.88 6.44
N GLY A 122 48.04 -41.89 6.45
CA GLY A 122 48.07 -42.90 7.52
C GLY A 122 46.74 -43.56 7.90
N ASN A 123 46.63 -44.84 7.52
CA ASN A 123 45.82 -45.94 8.07
C ASN A 123 45.04 -45.68 9.40
N GLY A 124 43.84 -46.21 9.63
CA GLY A 124 43.08 -47.23 8.88
C GLY A 124 42.43 -48.25 9.84
N GLN A 125 41.36 -48.90 9.36
CA GLN A 125 40.71 -50.09 9.94
C GLN A 125 39.87 -50.00 11.23
N PHE A 126 38.62 -50.48 11.07
CA PHE A 126 37.86 -51.42 11.92
C PHE A 126 37.17 -51.00 13.24
N PHE A 127 35.90 -51.40 13.27
CA PHE A 127 35.03 -51.80 14.40
C PHE A 127 34.45 -50.76 15.36
N GLY A 128 33.21 -51.05 15.75
CA GLY A 128 32.41 -50.21 16.65
C GLY A 128 32.72 -50.44 18.12
N GLY A 129 32.42 -49.44 18.94
CA GLY A 129 32.70 -49.47 20.37
C GLY A 129 32.13 -48.26 21.10
N GLN A 130 30.95 -48.47 21.69
CA GLN A 130 30.53 -47.95 22.99
C GLN A 130 31.61 -47.17 23.79
N LYS A 131 31.36 -45.88 24.12
CA LYS A 131 31.29 -45.33 25.51
C LYS A 131 31.44 -43.80 25.59
N ASN A 132 30.77 -43.26 26.62
CA ASN A 132 31.11 -42.11 27.45
C ASN A 132 31.58 -40.80 26.81
N PHE A 133 30.76 -39.75 26.97
CA PHE A 133 31.26 -38.40 27.19
C PHE A 133 30.79 -37.88 28.55
N SER A 134 31.73 -37.81 29.49
CA SER A 134 31.63 -37.10 30.75
C SER A 134 32.13 -35.67 30.58
N GLY A 135 31.35 -34.66 30.97
CA GLY A 135 31.77 -33.26 30.99
C GLY A 135 31.02 -32.50 32.08
N GLN A 136 31.76 -31.85 32.98
CA GLN A 136 31.22 -31.23 34.20
C GLN A 136 30.42 -29.94 33.92
N PRO A 137 29.47 -29.57 34.79
CA PRO A 137 28.83 -28.24 34.76
C PRO A 137 29.77 -27.17 35.33
N GLN A 138 29.84 -26.01 34.68
CA GLN A 138 30.46 -24.81 35.25
C GLN A 138 29.43 -23.96 36.01
N GLN A 139 29.90 -23.38 37.11
CA GLN A 139 29.13 -22.59 38.06
C GLN A 139 28.72 -21.23 37.46
N PHE A 140 27.54 -20.74 37.84
CA PHE A 140 27.13 -19.36 37.61
C PHE A 140 26.92 -18.68 38.97
N ASN A 141 27.80 -17.73 39.29
CA ASN A 141 27.70 -16.87 40.47
C ASN A 141 27.59 -15.41 39.97
N GLY A 142 26.84 -14.56 40.68
CA GLY A 142 26.45 -13.21 40.23
C GLY A 142 27.59 -12.15 40.19
N PRO A 143 27.29 -10.83 40.16
CA PRO A 143 26.22 -10.20 40.95
C PRO A 143 25.39 -9.10 40.22
N GLU A 144 24.47 -8.48 41.00
CA GLU A 144 23.79 -7.21 40.69
C GLU A 144 24.76 -6.07 40.37
N GLY A 145 24.37 -5.18 39.44
CA GLY A 145 25.16 -4.02 39.02
C GLY A 145 24.33 -2.97 38.27
N GLN A 146 24.21 -1.80 38.90
CA GLN A 146 23.52 -0.58 38.48
C GLN A 146 23.85 -0.01 37.08
N GLN A 147 22.89 0.80 36.59
CA GLN A 147 23.05 1.96 35.69
C GLN A 147 23.44 1.78 34.20
N GLY A 148 22.48 2.16 33.35
CA GLY A 148 22.66 3.22 32.35
C GLY A 148 23.62 2.98 31.20
N GLY A 149 23.10 2.59 30.03
CA GLY A 149 23.91 2.45 28.83
C GLY A 149 23.08 2.24 27.57
N ASP A 150 23.13 3.24 26.71
CA ASP A 150 22.64 3.35 25.33
C ASP A 150 23.04 2.20 24.38
N SER A 151 22.43 2.18 23.18
CA SER A 151 22.86 1.54 21.92
C SER A 151 22.10 0.28 21.44
N GLY A 152 21.37 0.45 20.33
CA GLY A 152 20.79 -0.64 19.54
C GLY A 152 20.22 -0.21 18.17
N GLY A 153 20.59 0.97 17.66
CA GLY A 153 19.96 1.62 16.51
C GLY A 153 20.85 1.75 15.28
N GLN A 154 20.54 0.94 14.25
CA GLN A 154 20.78 1.18 12.82
C GLN A 154 22.17 1.65 12.33
N ASN A 155 22.92 0.68 11.79
CA ASN A 155 23.93 0.94 10.75
C ASN A 155 23.28 1.51 9.48
N ASN A 156 23.48 2.80 9.17
CA ASN A 156 23.90 3.23 7.82
C ASN A 156 24.24 4.72 7.76
N GLN A 157 25.54 5.06 7.68
CA GLN A 157 26.06 6.16 6.84
C GLN A 157 27.59 6.17 6.86
N GLY A 158 28.20 6.02 5.68
CA GLY A 158 29.64 6.10 5.52
C GLY A 158 30.12 7.54 5.51
N GLN A 159 30.90 7.94 6.51
CA GLN A 159 31.65 9.20 6.50
C GLN A 159 32.90 9.10 5.62
N ARG A 160 33.11 10.12 4.77
CA ARG A 160 34.36 10.89 4.62
C ARG A 160 33.89 12.32 4.28
N GLY A 161 34.19 13.39 5.02
CA GLY A 161 35.48 13.77 5.63
C GLY A 161 36.23 14.67 4.63
N SER A 162 36.69 15.89 4.93
CA SER A 162 36.87 16.54 6.24
C SER A 162 37.20 18.05 6.11
N ARG A 163 36.73 18.87 7.09
CA ARG A 163 37.42 20.07 7.68
C ARG A 163 37.54 21.39 6.85
N PRO A 164 37.89 22.55 7.47
CA PRO A 164 37.20 23.24 8.60
C PRO A 164 37.25 24.82 8.50
N PHE A 165 37.02 25.53 9.63
CA PHE A 165 37.09 27.00 9.85
C PHE A 165 35.87 27.82 9.34
N MET A 166 35.39 28.91 9.96
CA MET A 166 35.71 29.68 11.20
C MET A 166 34.37 30.24 11.78
N MET A 167 34.13 30.22 13.09
CA MET A 167 34.28 31.36 14.04
C MET A 167 33.53 32.66 13.65
N GLY A 168 32.54 33.09 14.46
CA GLY A 168 31.95 34.44 14.36
C GLY A 168 30.54 34.63 14.95
N ARG A 169 30.45 34.95 16.26
CA ARG A 169 29.23 35.46 16.94
C ARG A 169 29.52 36.89 17.42
N PRO A 170 28.65 37.87 17.16
CA PRO A 170 27.87 38.55 18.22
C PRO A 170 26.39 38.74 17.79
N GLN A 171 25.34 38.86 18.62
CA GLN A 171 25.09 39.49 19.93
C GLN A 171 24.84 41.02 19.87
N SER A 172 23.70 41.46 20.46
CA SER A 172 23.10 42.83 20.45
C SER A 172 22.55 43.30 19.07
N SER A 173 21.60 44.23 18.93
CA SER A 173 20.89 45.15 19.85
C SER A 173 19.46 45.40 19.31
N GLN A 174 18.38 45.45 20.11
CA GLN A 174 17.79 46.63 20.78
C GLN A 174 17.36 47.81 19.85
N GLY A 175 16.08 48.19 19.90
CA GLY A 175 15.46 49.32 19.18
C GLY A 175 14.51 48.87 18.05
N GLY A 176 13.30 49.41 17.85
CA GLY A 176 12.55 50.45 18.57
C GLY A 176 12.30 51.70 17.72
N GLN A 177 11.02 52.01 17.46
CA GLN A 177 10.50 53.20 16.75
C GLN A 177 10.74 53.24 15.21
N PRO A 178 10.19 54.22 14.46
CA PRO A 178 8.74 54.39 14.28
C PRO A 178 8.34 54.57 12.79
N PHE A 179 7.04 54.47 12.49
CA PHE A 179 6.50 54.81 11.17
C PHE A 179 6.16 56.31 11.12
N GLN A 180 6.97 57.13 10.44
CA GLN A 180 6.74 58.57 10.29
C GLN A 180 7.33 59.10 8.97
N GLY A 181 6.61 60.01 8.31
CA GLY A 181 6.95 60.61 7.01
C GLY A 181 6.19 59.93 5.86
N GLY A 182 5.35 60.60 5.07
CA GLY A 182 5.16 62.05 4.88
C GLY A 182 5.57 62.42 3.45
N GLY A 183 4.65 62.98 2.66
CA GLY A 183 4.88 63.20 1.23
C GLY A 183 3.65 63.67 0.46
N ASP A 184 3.21 64.89 0.74
CA ASP A 184 2.25 65.60 -0.10
C ASP A 184 2.73 65.69 -1.56
N GLN A 185 1.94 65.18 -2.51
CA GLN A 185 2.02 65.58 -3.91
C GLN A 185 0.62 65.81 -4.52
N ASN A 186 0.07 66.96 -4.13
CA ASN A 186 -0.38 67.98 -5.07
C ASN A 186 -1.46 67.59 -6.09
N PHE A 187 -2.73 67.62 -5.65
CA PHE A 187 -3.88 67.86 -6.53
C PHE A 187 -3.82 69.31 -7.07
N SER A 188 -3.12 69.51 -8.19
CA SER A 188 -3.15 70.77 -8.95
C SER A 188 -3.92 70.58 -10.26
N ASN A 189 -5.14 71.13 -10.24
CA ASN A 189 -5.98 71.40 -11.40
C ASN A 189 -5.30 72.42 -12.33
N PRO A 190 -5.27 72.24 -13.66
CA PRO A 190 -5.06 73.35 -14.58
C PRO A 190 -6.28 73.57 -15.49
N ASP A 191 -6.82 74.77 -15.37
CA ASP A 191 -7.53 75.57 -16.38
C ASP A 191 -8.40 74.86 -17.42
N SER A 192 -9.70 75.00 -17.18
CA SER A 192 -10.71 75.18 -18.22
C SER A 192 -10.46 76.47 -19.03
N GLN A 193 -9.49 76.47 -19.95
CA GLN A 193 -9.36 77.53 -20.95
C GLN A 193 -10.13 77.22 -22.22
N SER A 194 -11.23 77.96 -22.39
CA SER A 194 -11.94 78.13 -23.64
C SER A 194 -11.01 78.67 -24.74
N GLN A 195 -10.92 77.96 -25.87
CA GLN A 195 -10.61 78.59 -27.15
C GLN A 195 -11.71 78.30 -28.17
N GLU A 196 -12.40 79.38 -28.50
CA GLU A 196 -13.37 79.51 -29.57
C GLU A 196 -12.61 79.65 -30.90
N ALA A 197 -12.80 78.69 -31.82
CA ALA A 197 -12.29 78.78 -33.18
C ALA A 197 -13.25 78.05 -34.14
N GLY A 198 -14.12 78.81 -34.80
CA GLY A 198 -15.02 78.28 -35.82
C GLY A 198 -14.27 77.80 -37.06
N GLY A 199 -14.66 76.63 -37.57
CA GLY A 199 -14.12 76.03 -38.79
C GLY A 199 -15.13 75.02 -39.32
N SER A 200 -16.03 75.46 -40.20
CA SER A 200 -17.13 74.67 -40.75
C SER A 200 -16.66 73.73 -41.87
N ASP A 201 -15.82 72.74 -41.53
CA ASP A 201 -15.46 71.63 -42.43
C ASP A 201 -16.43 70.44 -42.25
N GLU A 202 -17.67 70.68 -42.68
CA GLU A 202 -18.80 69.75 -42.68
C GLU A 202 -18.64 68.65 -43.75
N ASN A 203 -17.57 67.83 -43.63
CA ASN A 203 -17.42 66.56 -44.37
C ASN A 203 -16.35 65.59 -43.80
N GLY A 204 -15.69 65.89 -42.67
CA GLY A 204 -14.58 65.06 -42.14
C GLY A 204 -14.93 64.01 -41.07
N GLN A 205 -16.11 64.06 -40.46
CA GLN A 205 -16.39 63.32 -39.19
C GLN A 205 -16.48 61.78 -39.31
N GLY A 206 -16.69 61.22 -40.50
CA GLY A 206 -16.82 59.77 -40.68
C GLY A 206 -15.50 58.99 -40.52
N GLY A 207 -14.36 59.58 -40.90
CA GLY A 207 -13.07 58.88 -40.90
C GLY A 207 -12.54 58.58 -39.49
N GLN A 208 -12.67 59.54 -38.57
CA GLN A 208 -12.14 59.42 -37.21
C GLN A 208 -12.82 58.30 -36.40
N GLN A 209 -14.10 58.01 -36.67
CA GLN A 209 -14.82 56.90 -36.02
C GLN A 209 -14.32 55.54 -36.53
N GLN A 210 -14.08 55.40 -37.84
CA GLN A 210 -13.62 54.14 -38.42
C GLN A 210 -12.19 53.78 -37.96
N ASP A 211 -11.31 54.77 -37.81
CA ASP A 211 -9.95 54.53 -37.29
C ASP A 211 -9.93 54.25 -35.79
N GLN A 212 -10.82 54.86 -34.99
CA GLN A 212 -11.00 54.48 -33.58
C GLN A 212 -11.49 53.03 -33.44
N GLN A 213 -12.47 52.61 -34.26
CA GLN A 213 -12.97 51.24 -34.26
C GLN A 213 -11.85 50.23 -34.57
N LYS A 214 -11.07 50.45 -35.65
CA LYS A 214 -9.91 49.60 -35.99
C LYS A 214 -8.86 49.53 -34.89
N GLN A 215 -8.59 50.63 -34.19
CA GLN A 215 -7.67 50.64 -33.05
C GLN A 215 -8.20 49.84 -31.86
N PHE A 216 -9.51 49.91 -31.60
CA PHE A 216 -10.17 49.10 -30.57
C PHE A 216 -10.12 47.61 -30.91
N ASP A 217 -10.48 47.25 -32.14
CA ASP A 217 -10.48 45.86 -32.63
C ASP A 217 -9.08 45.25 -32.64
N THR A 218 -8.06 46.03 -33.04
CA THR A 218 -6.65 45.62 -32.95
C THR A 218 -6.21 45.38 -31.49
N GLN A 219 -6.70 46.19 -30.54
CA GLN A 219 -6.42 46.00 -29.11
C GLN A 219 -7.14 44.76 -28.56
N GLN A 220 -8.41 44.54 -28.94
CA GLN A 220 -9.15 43.33 -28.58
C GLN A 220 -8.47 42.06 -29.08
N LEU A 221 -8.05 42.03 -30.36
CA LEU A 221 -7.32 40.91 -30.95
C LEU A 221 -6.00 40.63 -30.22
N LYS A 222 -5.20 41.67 -29.94
CA LYS A 222 -3.94 41.53 -29.17
C LYS A 222 -4.18 41.01 -27.75
N MET A 223 -5.26 41.43 -27.09
CA MET A 223 -5.65 40.91 -25.78
C MET A 223 -6.10 39.43 -25.87
N ALA A 224 -6.87 39.05 -26.89
CA ALA A 224 -7.28 37.67 -27.13
C ALA A 224 -6.06 36.76 -27.38
N GLN A 225 -5.17 37.15 -28.30
CA GLN A 225 -3.89 36.47 -28.58
C GLN A 225 -3.00 36.35 -27.34
N GLY A 226 -2.95 37.39 -26.50
CA GLY A 226 -2.23 37.36 -25.23
C GLY A 226 -2.81 36.37 -24.21
N ARG A 227 -4.15 36.24 -24.16
CA ARG A 227 -4.85 35.29 -23.29
C ARG A 227 -4.70 33.83 -23.76
N THR A 228 -4.81 33.57 -25.07
CA THR A 228 -4.72 32.20 -25.60
C THR A 228 -3.34 31.57 -25.42
N ALA A 229 -2.27 32.36 -25.33
CA ALA A 229 -0.90 31.86 -25.05
C ALA A 229 -0.75 31.16 -23.68
N GLY A 230 -1.61 31.48 -22.69
CA GLY A 230 -1.70 30.75 -21.43
C GLY A 230 -2.45 29.43 -21.58
N LEU A 231 -3.60 29.46 -22.25
CA LEU A 231 -4.45 28.31 -22.51
C LEU A 231 -3.74 27.26 -23.38
N GLU A 232 -2.98 27.68 -24.39
CA GLU A 232 -2.16 26.82 -25.26
C GLU A 232 -1.18 25.95 -24.45
N LYS A 233 -0.54 26.52 -23.40
CA LYS A 233 0.35 25.76 -22.51
C LYS A 233 -0.41 24.76 -21.64
N GLY A 234 -1.61 25.12 -21.18
CA GLY A 234 -2.53 24.23 -20.48
C GLY A 234 -2.94 23.05 -21.36
N LEU A 235 -3.42 23.34 -22.57
CA LEU A 235 -3.87 22.37 -23.56
C LEU A 235 -2.73 21.42 -24.00
N ALA A 236 -1.50 21.93 -24.15
CA ALA A 236 -0.33 21.10 -24.42
C ALA A 236 0.00 20.14 -23.26
N ASN A 237 -0.29 20.50 -22.02
CA ASN A 237 -0.15 19.60 -20.87
C ASN A 237 -1.30 18.58 -20.80
N ILE A 238 -2.52 18.99 -21.11
CA ILE A 238 -3.69 18.10 -21.25
C ILE A 238 -3.40 17.03 -22.32
N LYS A 239 -2.99 17.43 -23.53
CA LYS A 239 -2.60 16.50 -24.62
C LYS A 239 -1.51 15.50 -24.18
N LYS A 240 -0.49 15.94 -23.43
CA LYS A 240 0.52 15.03 -22.84
C LYS A 240 -0.07 14.04 -21.83
N LEU A 241 -0.99 14.48 -20.97
CA LEU A 241 -1.68 13.60 -20.02
C LEU A 241 -2.58 12.60 -20.77
N MET A 242 -3.32 13.02 -21.80
CA MET A 242 -4.10 12.12 -22.65
C MET A 242 -3.23 11.01 -23.26
N THR A 243 -2.09 11.37 -23.87
CA THR A 243 -1.15 10.37 -24.43
C THR A 243 -0.61 9.43 -23.34
N LYS A 244 -0.28 9.94 -22.15
CA LYS A 244 0.18 9.12 -21.02
C LYS A 244 -0.90 8.14 -20.53
N VAL A 245 -2.17 8.58 -20.48
CA VAL A 245 -3.34 7.79 -20.07
C VAL A 245 -3.66 6.73 -21.12
N LYS A 246 -3.71 7.09 -22.41
CA LYS A 246 -3.86 6.15 -23.54
C LYS A 246 -2.75 5.08 -23.57
N ASN A 247 -1.49 5.49 -23.39
CA ASN A 247 -0.34 4.57 -23.33
C ASN A 247 -0.39 3.61 -22.14
N ALA A 248 -1.23 3.88 -21.13
CA ALA A 248 -1.48 3.00 -20.01
C ALA A 248 -2.70 2.07 -20.21
N GLY A 249 -3.31 2.06 -21.40
CA GLY A 249 -4.46 1.22 -21.73
C GLY A 249 -5.81 1.78 -21.27
N VAL A 250 -5.87 3.05 -20.90
CA VAL A 250 -7.11 3.72 -20.49
C VAL A 250 -7.73 4.46 -21.68
N THR A 251 -8.99 4.16 -21.97
CA THR A 251 -9.78 4.83 -23.01
C THR A 251 -10.20 6.21 -22.53
N ILE A 252 -10.16 7.19 -23.42
CA ILE A 252 -10.64 8.56 -23.18
C ILE A 252 -11.96 8.72 -23.94
N ALA A 253 -12.91 9.49 -23.41
CA ALA A 253 -14.19 9.73 -24.09
C ALA A 253 -13.96 10.49 -25.39
N SER A 254 -14.64 10.12 -26.48
CA SER A 254 -14.51 10.85 -27.75
C SER A 254 -14.95 12.31 -27.63
N THR A 255 -15.89 12.59 -26.72
CA THR A 255 -16.31 13.96 -26.32
C THR A 255 -15.14 14.78 -25.79
N ASP A 256 -14.30 14.21 -24.91
CA ASP A 256 -13.10 14.89 -24.39
C ASP A 256 -12.04 15.13 -25.48
N GLU A 257 -11.93 14.20 -26.45
CA GLU A 257 -11.01 14.35 -27.57
C GLU A 257 -11.45 15.46 -28.53
N THR A 258 -12.76 15.57 -28.78
CA THR A 258 -13.40 16.67 -29.51
C THR A 258 -13.19 17.99 -28.77
N LEU A 259 -13.51 18.07 -27.47
CA LEU A 259 -13.29 19.27 -26.63
C LEU A 259 -11.85 19.80 -26.72
N VAL A 260 -10.85 18.91 -26.63
CA VAL A 260 -9.43 19.28 -26.76
C VAL A 260 -9.05 19.68 -28.19
N SER A 261 -9.77 19.18 -29.20
CA SER A 261 -9.62 19.57 -30.60
C SER A 261 -10.20 20.94 -30.87
N ASP A 262 -11.42 21.21 -30.42
CA ASP A 262 -12.19 22.41 -30.73
C ASP A 262 -11.56 23.64 -30.06
N VAL A 263 -11.19 23.53 -28.77
CA VAL A 263 -10.37 24.56 -28.10
C VAL A 263 -9.01 24.77 -28.79
N SER A 264 -8.41 23.71 -29.35
CA SER A 264 -7.16 23.85 -30.10
C SER A 264 -7.34 24.65 -31.40
N GLY A 265 -8.41 24.38 -32.14
CA GLY A 265 -8.74 25.08 -33.39
C GLY A 265 -9.10 26.54 -33.12
N ALA A 266 -9.88 26.82 -32.08
CA ALA A 266 -10.22 28.17 -31.65
C ALA A 266 -8.97 29.00 -31.29
N ILE A 267 -8.01 28.43 -30.57
CA ILE A 267 -6.71 29.07 -30.27
C ILE A 267 -5.94 29.37 -31.56
N GLU A 268 -5.91 28.45 -32.53
CA GLU A 268 -5.21 28.60 -33.80
C GLU A 268 -5.85 29.70 -34.68
N THR A 269 -7.18 29.79 -34.71
CA THR A 269 -7.94 30.87 -35.37
C THR A 269 -7.56 32.23 -34.80
N ILE A 270 -7.61 32.41 -33.47
CA ILE A 270 -7.26 33.68 -32.81
C ILE A 270 -5.78 34.06 -33.04
N LYS A 271 -4.87 33.08 -33.03
CA LYS A 271 -3.43 33.31 -33.26
C LYS A 271 -3.10 33.67 -34.71
N SER A 272 -3.88 33.16 -35.68
CA SER A 272 -3.63 33.35 -37.11
C SER A 272 -4.34 34.57 -37.68
N ALA A 273 -5.37 35.08 -36.99
CA ALA A 273 -6.12 36.27 -37.40
C ALA A 273 -5.26 37.55 -37.39
N THR A 274 -5.42 38.37 -38.42
CA THR A 274 -4.86 39.73 -38.53
C THR A 274 -5.82 40.81 -38.02
N ASP A 275 -7.12 40.52 -38.02
CA ASP A 275 -8.22 41.44 -37.75
C ASP A 275 -9.26 40.76 -36.85
N TYR A 276 -10.10 41.55 -36.15
CA TYR A 276 -11.10 41.04 -35.21
C TYR A 276 -12.39 40.63 -35.94
N SER A 277 -12.34 39.53 -36.70
CA SER A 277 -13.47 39.01 -37.47
C SER A 277 -14.52 38.26 -36.64
N ASP A 278 -15.66 37.93 -37.24
CA ASP A 278 -16.68 37.08 -36.64
C ASP A 278 -16.15 35.66 -36.31
N ASP A 279 -15.14 35.16 -37.05
CA ASP A 279 -14.46 33.90 -36.74
C ASP A 279 -13.66 34.01 -35.44
N VAL A 280 -13.01 35.16 -35.18
CA VAL A 280 -12.29 35.43 -33.92
C VAL A 280 -13.27 35.51 -32.76
N GLN A 281 -14.42 36.16 -32.95
CA GLN A 281 -15.48 36.22 -31.93
C GLN A 281 -16.05 34.83 -31.64
N THR A 282 -16.31 34.03 -32.67
CA THR A 282 -16.79 32.64 -32.55
C THR A 282 -15.76 31.78 -31.80
N ALA A 283 -14.48 31.86 -32.16
CA ALA A 283 -13.40 31.16 -31.46
C ALA A 283 -13.25 31.59 -29.99
N ILE A 284 -13.43 32.88 -29.70
CA ILE A 284 -13.44 33.39 -28.31
C ILE A 284 -14.63 32.85 -27.53
N GLN A 285 -15.80 32.68 -28.17
CA GLN A 285 -16.99 32.09 -27.57
C GLN A 285 -16.81 30.59 -27.28
N THR A 286 -16.35 29.80 -28.27
CA THR A 286 -15.99 28.38 -28.09
C THR A 286 -15.04 28.18 -26.92
N ILE A 287 -13.97 28.99 -26.82
CA ILE A 287 -13.06 28.92 -25.67
C ILE A 287 -13.77 29.21 -24.34
N GLN A 288 -14.69 30.17 -24.29
CA GLN A 288 -15.40 30.51 -23.05
C GLN A 288 -16.34 29.39 -22.59
N ASP A 289 -17.11 28.82 -23.53
CA ASP A 289 -18.06 27.74 -23.25
C ASP A 289 -17.30 26.46 -22.83
N ASP A 290 -16.23 26.10 -23.55
CA ASP A 290 -15.47 24.87 -23.34
C ASP A 290 -14.46 24.92 -22.17
N THR A 291 -14.10 26.11 -21.66
CA THR A 291 -13.03 26.24 -20.65
C THR A 291 -13.35 25.51 -19.34
N GLN A 292 -14.62 25.48 -18.92
CA GLN A 292 -15.01 24.79 -17.69
C GLN A 292 -14.88 23.26 -17.86
N ASP A 293 -15.44 22.71 -18.92
CA ASP A 293 -15.35 21.27 -19.22
C ASP A 293 -13.89 20.84 -19.43
N LEU A 294 -13.06 21.70 -20.04
CA LEU A 294 -11.63 21.44 -20.21
C LEU A 294 -10.88 21.42 -18.87
N GLN A 295 -11.27 22.27 -17.91
CA GLN A 295 -10.71 22.26 -16.56
C GLN A 295 -11.07 20.97 -15.82
N ASP A 296 -12.33 20.54 -15.88
CA ASP A 296 -12.79 19.33 -15.20
C ASP A 296 -12.23 18.06 -15.85
N PHE A 297 -12.13 18.01 -17.18
CA PHE A 297 -11.40 16.98 -17.90
C PHE A 297 -9.91 16.96 -17.51
N GLY A 298 -9.28 18.12 -17.37
CA GLY A 298 -7.89 18.25 -16.91
C GLY A 298 -7.67 17.67 -15.51
N GLN A 299 -8.64 17.85 -14.59
CA GLN A 299 -8.63 17.23 -13.27
C GLN A 299 -8.80 15.71 -13.34
N ARG A 300 -9.79 15.22 -14.10
CA ARG A 300 -10.05 13.77 -14.33
C ARG A 300 -8.83 13.08 -14.92
N LEU A 301 -8.20 13.66 -15.95
CA LEU A 301 -6.95 13.17 -16.55
C LEU A 301 -5.80 13.07 -15.55
N ASN A 302 -5.65 14.03 -14.64
CA ASN A 302 -4.58 13.98 -13.64
C ASN A 302 -4.75 12.74 -12.75
N GLN A 303 -5.98 12.48 -12.27
CA GLN A 303 -6.32 11.30 -11.48
C GLN A 303 -6.11 9.99 -12.27
N LEU A 304 -6.62 9.91 -13.51
CA LEU A 304 -6.40 8.78 -14.43
C LEU A 304 -4.90 8.52 -14.67
N SER A 305 -4.08 9.57 -14.77
CA SER A 305 -2.64 9.44 -14.99
C SER A 305 -1.86 8.84 -13.79
N GLN A 306 -2.49 8.74 -12.63
CA GLN A 306 -1.97 8.07 -11.43
C GLN A 306 -2.39 6.59 -11.36
N TRP A 307 -3.44 6.19 -12.08
CA TRP A 307 -3.96 4.82 -12.10
C TRP A 307 -2.88 3.73 -12.27
N PRO A 308 -1.91 3.84 -13.20
CA PRO A 308 -0.95 2.75 -13.45
C PRO A 308 -0.02 2.52 -12.27
N LYS A 309 0.27 3.57 -11.49
CA LYS A 309 1.05 3.51 -10.25
C LYS A 309 0.24 2.84 -9.14
N THR A 310 -1.05 3.16 -9.02
CA THR A 310 -1.97 2.53 -8.06
C THR A 310 -2.12 1.04 -8.36
N LEU A 311 -2.43 0.66 -9.60
CA LEU A 311 -2.53 -0.73 -10.05
C LEU A 311 -1.22 -1.52 -9.83
N THR A 312 -0.07 -0.92 -10.15
CA THR A 312 1.26 -1.51 -9.87
C THR A 312 1.47 -1.77 -8.38
N ASN A 313 1.02 -0.85 -7.51
CA ASN A 313 1.13 -1.02 -6.06
C ASN A 313 0.18 -2.11 -5.53
N ILE A 314 -1.06 -2.17 -6.01
CA ILE A 314 -2.02 -3.23 -5.67
C ILE A 314 -1.44 -4.60 -6.06
N ASN A 315 -0.98 -4.75 -7.30
CA ASN A 315 -0.39 -6.00 -7.80
C ASN A 315 0.81 -6.46 -6.98
N LYS A 316 1.67 -5.52 -6.53
CA LYS A 316 2.77 -5.83 -5.60
C LYS A 316 2.29 -6.29 -4.22
N GLN A 317 1.17 -5.79 -3.72
CA GLN A 317 0.61 -6.22 -2.43
C GLN A 317 -0.06 -7.60 -2.54
N ILE A 318 -0.85 -7.85 -3.58
CA ILE A 318 -1.44 -9.17 -3.88
C ILE A 318 -0.33 -10.24 -4.02
N ALA A 319 0.72 -9.96 -4.79
CA ALA A 319 1.86 -10.88 -4.94
C ALA A 319 2.58 -11.16 -3.61
N ARG A 320 2.68 -10.16 -2.71
CA ARG A 320 3.21 -10.36 -1.34
C ARG A 320 2.27 -11.19 -0.47
N LEU A 321 0.96 -11.03 -0.59
CA LEU A 321 -0.04 -11.85 0.11
C LEU A 321 0.07 -13.31 -0.32
N ARG A 322 0.01 -13.60 -1.63
CA ARG A 322 0.20 -14.95 -2.21
C ARG A 322 1.49 -15.60 -1.68
N LYS A 323 2.65 -14.96 -1.85
CA LYS A 323 3.94 -15.47 -1.35
C LYS A 323 3.96 -15.74 0.16
N ASN A 324 3.36 -14.86 0.96
CA ASN A 324 3.29 -15.02 2.41
C ASN A 324 2.36 -16.17 2.82
N PHE A 325 1.26 -16.35 2.08
CA PHE A 325 0.33 -17.46 2.24
C PHE A 325 0.99 -18.80 1.88
N ASP A 326 1.62 -18.92 0.70
CA ASP A 326 2.31 -20.15 0.27
C ASP A 326 3.40 -20.58 1.28
N THR A 327 4.14 -19.60 1.81
CA THR A 327 5.14 -19.81 2.87
C THR A 327 4.50 -20.29 4.17
N ALA A 328 3.32 -19.77 4.53
CA ALA A 328 2.58 -20.18 5.72
C ALA A 328 2.00 -21.60 5.55
N LYS A 329 1.31 -21.86 4.42
CA LYS A 329 0.77 -23.16 3.99
C LYS A 329 1.83 -24.27 4.00
N THR A 330 3.02 -24.00 3.45
CA THR A 330 4.15 -24.95 3.45
C THR A 330 4.69 -25.26 4.85
N LYS A 331 4.59 -24.32 5.80
CA LYS A 331 4.95 -24.56 7.21
C LYS A 331 3.84 -25.30 7.95
N ALA A 332 2.59 -24.88 7.74
CA ALA A 332 1.40 -25.51 8.31
C ALA A 332 1.29 -26.99 7.92
N ALA A 333 1.54 -27.36 6.66
CA ALA A 333 1.53 -28.75 6.21
C ALA A 333 2.50 -29.68 6.99
N LYS A 334 3.60 -29.13 7.54
CA LYS A 334 4.56 -29.89 8.37
C LYS A 334 4.13 -30.06 9.82
N SER A 335 3.09 -29.35 10.25
CA SER A 335 2.62 -29.35 11.63
C SER A 335 1.78 -30.59 11.98
N GLY A 336 1.08 -31.17 10.99
CA GLY A 336 0.10 -32.25 11.17
C GLY A 336 -1.29 -31.77 11.63
N ILE A 337 -1.55 -30.47 11.64
CA ILE A 337 -2.86 -29.86 11.92
C ILE A 337 -3.67 -29.86 10.61
N ASP A 338 -4.99 -30.02 10.67
CA ASP A 338 -5.85 -29.71 9.52
C ASP A 338 -6.02 -28.18 9.38
N THR A 339 -5.33 -27.60 8.39
CA THR A 339 -5.39 -26.17 8.09
C THR A 339 -6.25 -25.83 6.88
N LYS A 340 -6.99 -26.79 6.30
CA LYS A 340 -7.78 -26.58 5.07
C LYS A 340 -8.80 -25.47 5.17
N SER A 341 -9.47 -25.32 6.32
CA SER A 341 -10.49 -24.28 6.52
C SER A 341 -9.90 -22.88 6.44
N ILE A 342 -8.82 -22.61 7.20
CA ILE A 342 -8.15 -21.31 7.18
C ILE A 342 -7.42 -21.05 5.85
N GLU A 343 -6.88 -22.08 5.21
CA GLU A 343 -6.33 -21.98 3.85
C GLU A 343 -7.41 -21.58 2.83
N SER A 344 -8.58 -22.21 2.87
CA SER A 344 -9.71 -21.88 2.00
C SER A 344 -10.25 -20.46 2.25
N LYS A 345 -10.34 -20.02 3.51
CA LYS A 345 -10.68 -18.63 3.87
C LYS A 345 -9.69 -17.64 3.25
N ILE A 346 -8.37 -17.90 3.35
CA ILE A 346 -7.32 -17.05 2.77
C ILE A 346 -7.39 -17.05 1.23
N GLU A 347 -7.51 -18.23 0.60
CA GLU A 347 -7.57 -18.35 -0.86
C GLU A 347 -8.78 -17.61 -1.45
N SER A 348 -9.94 -17.74 -0.81
CA SER A 348 -11.18 -17.06 -1.21
C SER A 348 -11.07 -15.54 -1.07
N ALA A 349 -10.49 -15.06 0.04
CA ALA A 349 -10.29 -13.64 0.28
C ALA A 349 -9.28 -13.02 -0.70
N ILE A 350 -8.19 -13.70 -1.03
CA ILE A 350 -7.25 -13.19 -2.06
C ILE A 350 -7.92 -13.20 -3.45
N ALA A 351 -8.72 -14.22 -3.78
CA ALA A 351 -9.47 -14.23 -5.04
C ALA A 351 -10.49 -13.09 -5.14
N ALA A 352 -11.16 -12.73 -4.04
CA ALA A 352 -12.06 -11.58 -3.98
C ALA A 352 -11.30 -10.25 -4.20
N ILE A 353 -10.14 -10.07 -3.56
CA ILE A 353 -9.26 -8.89 -3.75
C ILE A 353 -8.75 -8.81 -5.20
N GLU A 354 -8.38 -9.94 -5.81
CA GLU A 354 -7.96 -10.01 -7.21
C GLU A 354 -9.13 -9.62 -8.14
N SER A 355 -10.33 -10.14 -7.90
CA SER A 355 -11.54 -9.79 -8.65
C SER A 355 -11.95 -8.31 -8.49
N ALA A 356 -11.81 -7.73 -7.31
CA ALA A 356 -12.09 -6.30 -7.07
C ALA A 356 -11.07 -5.39 -7.79
N ARG A 357 -9.80 -5.79 -7.80
CA ARG A 357 -8.72 -5.12 -8.58
C ARG A 357 -8.98 -5.20 -10.08
N ASP A 358 -9.50 -6.32 -10.57
CA ASP A 358 -9.86 -6.51 -11.99
C ASP A 358 -11.11 -5.71 -12.37
N ALA A 359 -12.15 -5.70 -11.51
CA ALA A 359 -13.34 -4.87 -11.70
C ALA A 359 -13.01 -3.37 -11.74
N ALA A 360 -12.23 -2.87 -10.76
CA ALA A 360 -11.76 -1.49 -10.77
C ALA A 360 -10.92 -1.16 -12.01
N SER A 361 -10.13 -2.10 -12.53
CA SER A 361 -9.38 -1.91 -13.78
C SER A 361 -10.31 -1.76 -14.99
N ALA A 362 -11.40 -2.55 -15.03
CA ALA A 362 -12.41 -2.46 -16.07
C ALA A 362 -13.25 -1.17 -15.96
N ASP A 363 -13.51 -0.68 -14.75
CA ASP A 363 -14.19 0.59 -14.52
C ASP A 363 -13.36 1.77 -15.03
N VAL A 364 -12.06 1.84 -14.72
CA VAL A 364 -11.18 2.93 -15.23
C VAL A 364 -11.11 2.98 -16.75
N SER A 365 -11.33 1.85 -17.45
CA SER A 365 -11.37 1.82 -18.91
C SER A 365 -12.67 2.35 -19.54
N LYS A 366 -13.69 2.70 -18.75
CA LYS A 366 -14.92 3.34 -19.27
C LYS A 366 -14.73 4.86 -19.36
N PRO A 367 -15.27 5.53 -20.40
CA PRO A 367 -15.03 6.94 -20.68
C PRO A 367 -15.49 7.90 -19.57
N ASP A 368 -16.65 7.63 -18.98
CA ASP A 368 -17.35 8.53 -18.05
C ASP A 368 -17.16 8.13 -16.57
N THR A 369 -16.12 7.36 -16.26
CA THR A 369 -15.90 6.84 -14.91
C THR A 369 -15.47 7.92 -13.91
N ASP A 370 -16.21 8.01 -12.80
CA ASP A 370 -15.76 8.75 -11.63
C ASP A 370 -14.61 8.01 -10.94
N MET A 371 -13.43 8.62 -11.01
CA MET A 371 -12.22 8.11 -10.38
C MET A 371 -12.26 8.17 -8.85
N GLN A 372 -13.10 9.02 -8.25
CA GLN A 372 -13.32 9.07 -6.82
C GLN A 372 -14.03 7.80 -6.33
N ASP A 373 -15.09 7.38 -7.02
CA ASP A 373 -15.82 6.14 -6.72
C ASP A 373 -14.94 4.91 -6.91
N VAL A 374 -14.17 4.83 -8.01
CA VAL A 374 -13.20 3.74 -8.22
C VAL A 374 -12.18 3.66 -7.07
N MET A 375 -11.63 4.80 -6.64
CA MET A 375 -10.66 4.82 -5.54
C MET A 375 -11.31 4.48 -4.19
N GLY A 376 -12.58 4.84 -3.98
CA GLY A 376 -13.39 4.41 -2.84
C GLY A 376 -13.57 2.88 -2.81
N ASN A 377 -14.00 2.30 -3.92
CA ASN A 377 -14.18 0.85 -4.08
C ASN A 377 -12.86 0.10 -3.87
N ILE A 378 -11.72 0.62 -4.36
CA ILE A 378 -10.40 0.03 -4.09
C ILE A 378 -10.04 0.11 -2.60
N GLN A 379 -10.32 1.22 -1.93
CA GLN A 379 -10.04 1.34 -0.51
C GLN A 379 -10.85 0.31 0.31
N GLN A 380 -12.11 0.11 -0.07
CA GLN A 380 -13.05 -0.79 0.62
C GLN A 380 -12.85 -2.28 0.28
N ASP A 381 -12.72 -2.62 -1.01
CA ASP A 381 -12.82 -4.00 -1.49
C ASP A 381 -11.45 -4.60 -1.84
N VAL A 382 -10.43 -3.76 -2.09
CA VAL A 382 -9.04 -4.20 -2.29
C VAL A 382 -8.23 -4.05 -1.01
N PHE A 383 -8.15 -2.86 -0.40
CA PHE A 383 -7.22 -2.62 0.70
C PHE A 383 -7.71 -3.05 2.08
N ALA A 384 -8.96 -2.77 2.46
CA ALA A 384 -9.45 -3.16 3.78
C ALA A 384 -9.37 -4.69 4.03
N PRO A 385 -9.73 -5.59 3.08
CA PRO A 385 -9.67 -7.04 3.30
C PRO A 385 -8.23 -7.58 3.36
N MET A 386 -7.22 -6.84 2.86
CA MET A 386 -5.82 -7.29 3.00
C MET A 386 -5.41 -7.45 4.46
N ASN A 387 -5.94 -6.64 5.38
CA ASN A 387 -5.65 -6.73 6.81
C ASN A 387 -6.14 -8.07 7.38
N ASP A 388 -7.34 -8.51 7.01
CA ASP A 388 -7.90 -9.79 7.42
C ASP A 388 -7.13 -10.96 6.81
N VAL A 389 -6.69 -10.85 5.55
CA VAL A 389 -5.81 -11.84 4.93
C VAL A 389 -4.46 -11.92 5.67
N TYR A 390 -3.83 -10.79 6.01
CA TYR A 390 -2.60 -10.76 6.79
C TYR A 390 -2.78 -11.37 8.19
N SER A 391 -3.91 -11.10 8.85
CA SER A 391 -4.28 -11.70 10.14
C SER A 391 -4.40 -13.22 10.04
N ASN A 392 -5.19 -13.73 9.09
CA ASN A 392 -5.35 -15.16 8.86
C ASN A 392 -4.02 -15.86 8.49
N ILE A 393 -3.17 -15.22 7.68
CA ILE A 393 -1.81 -15.71 7.39
C ILE A 393 -0.95 -15.77 8.67
N ALA A 394 -1.09 -14.83 9.60
CA ALA A 394 -0.37 -14.85 10.89
C ALA A 394 -0.87 -16.00 11.78
N VAL A 395 -2.19 -16.23 11.85
CA VAL A 395 -2.78 -17.39 12.55
C VAL A 395 -2.24 -18.69 11.96
N LEU A 396 -2.24 -18.85 10.64
CA LEU A 396 -1.70 -20.03 9.94
C LEU A 396 -0.22 -20.28 10.25
N LYS A 397 0.60 -19.23 10.37
CA LYS A 397 2.00 -19.32 10.81
C LYS A 397 2.11 -19.75 12.28
N ASN A 398 1.27 -19.19 13.16
CA ASN A 398 1.29 -19.47 14.59
C ASN A 398 0.87 -20.91 14.90
N LEU A 399 -0.11 -21.47 14.18
CA LEU A 399 -0.52 -22.87 14.29
C LEU A 399 0.67 -23.83 14.12
N SER A 400 1.53 -23.59 13.12
CA SER A 400 2.74 -24.39 12.91
C SER A 400 3.71 -24.34 14.09
N ASN A 401 3.86 -23.18 14.74
CA ASN A 401 4.71 -23.02 15.92
C ASN A 401 4.09 -23.72 17.14
N ILE A 402 2.78 -23.58 17.35
CA ILE A 402 2.06 -24.16 18.49
C ILE A 402 2.05 -25.69 18.42
N SER A 403 1.92 -26.31 17.24
CA SER A 403 2.09 -27.78 17.12
C SER A 403 3.50 -28.25 17.52
N LEU A 404 4.54 -27.48 17.18
CA LEU A 404 5.90 -27.79 17.62
C LEU A 404 6.06 -27.62 19.15
N GLU A 405 5.41 -26.60 19.74
CA GLU A 405 5.39 -26.41 21.19
C GLU A 405 4.59 -27.50 21.92
N LEU A 406 3.46 -27.95 21.38
CA LEU A 406 2.70 -29.07 21.92
C LEU A 406 3.52 -30.36 21.94
N LYS A 407 4.28 -30.66 20.88
CA LYS A 407 5.18 -31.82 20.84
C LYS A 407 6.27 -31.72 21.92
N LYS A 408 6.83 -30.52 22.14
CA LYS A 408 7.79 -30.25 23.23
C LYS A 408 7.15 -30.38 24.61
N MET A 409 5.94 -29.84 24.80
CA MET A 409 5.14 -29.94 26.04
C MET A 409 4.82 -31.40 26.37
N GLU A 410 4.36 -32.18 25.40
CA GLU A 410 4.08 -33.61 25.56
C GLU A 410 5.33 -34.41 25.97
N THR A 411 6.49 -34.06 25.39
CA THR A 411 7.79 -34.65 25.76
C THR A 411 8.20 -34.26 27.19
N LYS A 412 8.05 -32.98 27.55
CA LYS A 412 8.32 -32.49 28.92
C LYS A 412 7.43 -33.16 29.95
N LEU A 413 6.12 -33.24 29.72
CA LEU A 413 5.16 -33.88 30.64
C LEU A 413 5.48 -35.37 30.84
N LYS A 414 5.86 -36.09 29.79
CA LYS A 414 6.34 -37.47 29.92
C LYS A 414 7.59 -37.56 30.80
N ASN A 415 8.57 -36.67 30.60
CA ASN A 415 9.79 -36.66 31.40
C ASN A 415 9.52 -36.30 32.87
N PHE A 416 8.67 -35.30 33.14
CA PHE A 416 8.25 -34.96 34.50
C PHE A 416 7.49 -36.09 35.18
N GLY A 417 6.67 -36.86 34.45
CA GLY A 417 6.00 -38.05 34.98
C GLY A 417 6.98 -39.14 35.43
N ILE A 418 8.05 -39.38 34.65
CA ILE A 418 9.13 -40.29 35.03
C ILE A 418 9.85 -39.77 36.29
N GLN A 419 10.25 -38.50 36.28
CA GLN A 419 10.95 -37.88 37.40
C GLN A 419 10.12 -37.82 38.69
N ALA A 420 8.79 -37.66 38.59
CA ALA A 420 7.89 -37.77 39.73
C ALA A 420 7.86 -39.20 40.28
N ALA A 421 7.81 -40.23 39.44
CA ALA A 421 7.89 -41.62 39.89
C ALA A 421 9.24 -41.94 40.58
N ASP A 422 10.35 -41.36 40.10
CA ASP A 422 11.67 -41.50 40.73
C ASP A 422 11.74 -40.80 42.11
N LEU A 423 11.21 -39.57 42.23
CA LEU A 423 11.11 -38.85 43.50
C LEU A 423 10.23 -39.58 44.52
N LYS A 424 9.09 -40.12 44.06
CA LYS A 424 8.17 -40.93 44.87
C LYS A 424 8.81 -42.21 45.37
N SER A 425 9.57 -42.90 44.51
CA SER A 425 10.38 -44.06 44.87
C SER A 425 11.51 -43.73 45.85
N SER A 426 11.93 -42.46 45.90
CA SER A 426 12.89 -41.92 46.86
C SER A 426 12.24 -41.43 48.17
N GLY A 427 10.95 -41.72 48.40
CA GLY A 427 10.22 -41.38 49.63
C GLY A 427 9.76 -39.93 49.75
N LYS A 428 9.83 -39.14 48.67
CA LYS A 428 9.34 -37.74 48.66
C LYS A 428 7.86 -37.70 48.29
N ASP A 429 7.10 -36.78 48.89
CA ASP A 429 5.71 -36.54 48.49
C ASP A 429 5.66 -35.83 47.13
N THR A 430 5.03 -36.46 46.15
CA THR A 430 4.90 -35.98 44.78
C THR A 430 3.46 -35.59 44.41
N SER A 431 2.54 -35.59 45.38
CA SER A 431 1.10 -35.46 45.12
C SER A 431 0.74 -34.18 44.34
N HIS A 432 1.28 -33.03 44.74
CA HIS A 432 1.03 -31.75 44.04
C HIS A 432 1.75 -31.67 42.68
N LEU A 433 2.92 -32.30 42.53
CA LEU A 433 3.61 -32.39 41.24
C LEU A 433 2.83 -33.25 40.24
N GLU A 434 2.26 -34.37 40.69
CA GLU A 434 1.39 -35.25 39.88
C GLU A 434 0.09 -34.52 39.46
N GLU A 435 -0.49 -33.70 40.33
CA GLU A 435 -1.63 -32.83 40.03
C GLU A 435 -1.30 -31.79 38.95
N LEU A 436 -0.22 -31.02 39.11
CA LEU A 436 0.21 -30.03 38.11
C LEU A 436 0.51 -30.66 36.74
N ILE A 437 1.13 -31.85 36.71
CA ILE A 437 1.37 -32.61 35.47
C ILE A 437 0.05 -32.99 34.80
N LYS A 438 -0.96 -33.40 35.57
CA LYS A 438 -2.30 -33.75 35.08
C LYS A 438 -3.03 -32.53 34.51
N GLU A 439 -3.03 -31.39 35.20
CA GLU A 439 -3.62 -30.14 34.71
C GLU A 439 -2.95 -29.66 33.42
N ALA A 440 -1.61 -29.71 33.36
CA ALA A 440 -0.87 -29.34 32.15
C ALA A 440 -1.17 -30.29 30.98
N GLY A 441 -1.39 -31.58 31.26
CA GLY A 441 -1.87 -32.56 30.30
C GLY A 441 -3.27 -32.23 29.76
N GLN A 442 -4.19 -31.80 30.63
CA GLN A 442 -5.51 -31.33 30.22
C GLN A 442 -5.41 -30.07 29.36
N LYS A 443 -4.60 -29.07 29.74
CA LYS A 443 -4.42 -27.84 28.94
C LYS A 443 -3.76 -28.10 27.58
N ARG A 444 -2.83 -29.06 27.48
CA ARG A 444 -2.31 -29.54 26.18
C ARG A 444 -3.45 -30.05 25.29
N ASP A 445 -4.40 -30.79 25.87
CA ASP A 445 -5.51 -31.39 25.11
C ASP A 445 -6.60 -30.36 24.76
N ASP A 446 -6.85 -29.37 25.61
CA ASP A 446 -7.65 -28.18 25.28
C ASP A 446 -7.09 -27.46 24.04
N VAL A 447 -5.76 -27.20 24.02
CA VAL A 447 -5.09 -26.57 22.87
C VAL A 447 -5.22 -27.44 21.61
N LYS A 448 -5.02 -28.77 21.72
CA LYS A 448 -5.24 -29.70 20.58
C LYS A 448 -6.69 -29.64 20.08
N ALA A 449 -7.68 -29.58 20.97
CA ALA A 449 -9.09 -29.48 20.62
C ALA A 449 -9.42 -28.15 19.92
N ILE A 450 -8.88 -27.03 20.39
CA ILE A 450 -9.02 -25.71 19.73
C ILE A 450 -8.41 -25.75 18.32
N MET A 451 -7.23 -26.34 18.17
CA MET A 451 -6.54 -26.47 16.87
C MET A 451 -7.23 -27.43 15.88
N ALA A 452 -8.17 -28.25 16.35
CA ALA A 452 -8.99 -29.13 15.52
C ALA A 452 -10.33 -28.48 15.09
N LYS A 453 -10.67 -27.29 15.61
CA LYS A 453 -11.85 -26.54 15.16
C LYS A 453 -11.63 -26.02 13.73
N SER A 454 -12.67 -26.04 12.91
CA SER A 454 -12.63 -25.44 11.56
C SER A 454 -12.61 -23.91 11.61
N ASP A 455 -13.08 -23.30 12.69
CA ASP A 455 -12.94 -21.87 12.97
C ASP A 455 -12.15 -21.66 14.27
N ILE A 456 -10.86 -21.35 14.11
CA ILE A 456 -9.92 -21.24 15.22
C ILE A 456 -9.90 -19.78 15.66
N ASP A 457 -10.47 -19.48 16.83
CA ASP A 457 -10.29 -18.18 17.48
C ASP A 457 -8.82 -18.03 17.93
N PRO A 458 -8.06 -17.07 17.37
CA PRO A 458 -6.66 -16.85 17.75
C PRO A 458 -6.49 -16.48 19.23
N LYS A 459 -7.51 -15.84 19.83
CA LYS A 459 -7.51 -15.42 21.23
C LYS A 459 -7.70 -16.60 22.17
N GLU A 460 -8.68 -17.47 21.89
CA GLU A 460 -8.89 -18.72 22.63
C GLU A 460 -7.63 -19.61 22.57
N LEU A 461 -7.05 -19.76 21.38
CA LEU A 461 -5.82 -20.53 21.17
C LEU A 461 -4.63 -19.96 21.96
N TYR A 462 -4.45 -18.64 21.95
CA TYR A 462 -3.40 -17.97 22.72
C TYR A 462 -3.58 -18.16 24.22
N GLN A 463 -4.80 -17.98 24.74
CA GLN A 463 -5.10 -18.14 26.17
C GLN A 463 -4.83 -19.57 26.66
N ALA A 464 -5.30 -20.58 25.91
CA ALA A 464 -5.07 -21.98 26.26
C ALA A 464 -3.57 -22.35 26.20
N THR A 465 -2.83 -21.85 25.21
CA THR A 465 -1.38 -22.05 25.08
C THR A 465 -0.62 -21.40 26.24
N SER A 466 -0.97 -20.16 26.60
CA SER A 466 -0.35 -19.43 27.72
C SER A 466 -0.61 -20.11 29.07
N ALA A 467 -1.82 -20.59 29.32
CA ALA A 467 -2.15 -21.34 30.53
C ALA A 467 -1.32 -22.64 30.65
N GLY A 468 -1.17 -23.39 29.55
CA GLY A 468 -0.32 -24.58 29.52
C GLY A 468 1.16 -24.28 29.75
N GLN A 469 1.68 -23.16 29.23
CA GLN A 469 3.05 -22.71 29.51
C GLN A 469 3.23 -22.30 30.99
N GLY A 470 2.23 -21.63 31.59
CA GLY A 470 2.22 -21.29 33.01
C GLY A 470 2.34 -22.52 33.91
N LEU A 471 1.55 -23.56 33.65
CA LEU A 471 1.61 -24.83 34.40
C LEU A 471 2.95 -25.54 34.24
N LEU A 472 3.59 -25.52 33.05
CA LEU A 472 4.95 -26.05 32.88
C LEU A 472 5.98 -25.35 33.78
N ASN A 473 5.82 -24.03 34.02
CA ASN A 473 6.70 -23.30 34.92
C ASN A 473 6.43 -23.66 36.39
N SER A 474 5.17 -23.85 36.78
CA SER A 474 4.82 -24.37 38.11
C SER A 474 5.40 -25.77 38.36
N ILE A 475 5.30 -26.68 37.40
CA ILE A 475 5.91 -28.02 37.45
C ILE A 475 7.42 -27.93 37.66
N MET A 476 8.12 -27.07 36.91
CA MET A 476 9.56 -26.88 37.08
C MET A 476 9.93 -26.32 38.46
N SER A 477 9.16 -25.34 38.97
CA SER A 477 9.36 -24.79 40.31
C SER A 477 9.18 -25.85 41.40
N GLU A 478 8.08 -26.61 41.35
CA GLU A 478 7.77 -27.64 42.33
C GLU A 478 8.79 -28.78 42.30
N PHE A 479 9.21 -29.20 41.10
CA PHE A 479 10.28 -30.17 40.92
C PHE A 479 11.60 -29.73 41.58
N SER A 480 12.00 -28.46 41.40
CA SER A 480 13.19 -27.91 42.06
C SER A 480 13.07 -27.87 43.59
N LYS A 481 11.90 -27.53 44.15
CA LYS A 481 11.67 -27.60 45.60
C LYS A 481 11.84 -29.02 46.13
N LEU A 482 11.22 -29.99 45.46
CA LEU A 482 11.29 -31.40 45.83
C LEU A 482 12.69 -31.99 45.66
N GLN A 483 13.51 -31.51 44.72
CA GLN A 483 14.93 -31.89 44.66
C GLN A 483 15.70 -31.37 45.89
N ASN A 484 15.56 -30.09 46.21
CA ASN A 484 16.34 -29.43 47.27
C ASN A 484 15.93 -29.83 48.71
N SER A 485 14.66 -30.17 48.95
CA SER A 485 14.15 -30.50 50.29
C SER A 485 14.77 -31.75 50.94
N GLY A 486 15.46 -32.59 50.17
CA GLY A 486 16.15 -33.78 50.67
C GLY A 486 17.59 -33.53 51.19
N SER A 487 18.14 -32.33 51.02
CA SER A 487 19.55 -32.05 51.34
C SER A 487 19.77 -31.49 52.76
N ASP A 488 18.73 -30.95 53.38
CA ASP A 488 18.85 -30.15 54.62
C ASP A 488 18.79 -30.99 55.92
N SER A 489 18.23 -32.21 55.85
CA SER A 489 18.04 -33.08 57.02
C SER A 489 19.26 -33.93 57.40
N GLY A 490 20.41 -33.76 56.73
CA GLY A 490 21.58 -34.65 56.85
C GLY A 490 22.84 -34.04 57.45
N GLN A 491 22.96 -32.71 57.54
CA GLN A 491 24.26 -32.06 57.82
C GLN A 491 24.34 -31.31 59.17
N SER A 492 23.28 -31.33 59.98
CA SER A 492 23.23 -30.73 61.32
C SER A 492 23.78 -31.63 62.45
N GLY A 493 24.40 -32.78 62.13
CA GLY A 493 24.82 -33.81 63.09
C GLY A 493 26.32 -33.93 63.40
N PHE A 494 27.20 -33.14 62.76
CA PHE A 494 28.66 -33.27 62.91
C PHE A 494 29.32 -31.88 63.07
N GLY A 495 29.23 -31.29 64.27
CA GLY A 495 29.67 -29.91 64.44
C GLY A 495 29.76 -29.32 65.86
N ASP A 496 29.74 -30.09 66.95
CA ASP A 496 30.09 -29.55 68.27
C ASP A 496 30.69 -30.60 69.25
N GLN A 497 31.89 -31.09 68.92
CA GLN A 497 32.77 -31.77 69.87
C GLN A 497 34.24 -31.54 69.48
N SER A 498 34.85 -30.42 69.88
CA SER A 498 36.30 -30.28 70.20
C SER A 498 36.83 -28.82 70.27
N GLN A 499 36.28 -27.99 71.16
CA GLN A 499 37.05 -26.87 71.75
C GLN A 499 36.87 -26.80 73.27
N GLN A 500 37.53 -27.71 73.97
CA GLN A 500 38.00 -27.49 75.34
C GLN A 500 39.50 -27.73 75.37
N ASN A 501 40.25 -26.63 75.50
CA ASN A 501 41.61 -26.55 76.05
C ASN A 501 41.91 -25.07 76.35
#